data_AF-A0AAV8TU26-F1
#
_entry.id   AF-A0AAV8TU26-F1
#
_cell.length_a   1.000
_cell.length_b   1.000
_cell.length_c   1.000
_cell.angle_alpha   90.00
_cell.angle_beta   90.00
_cell.angle_gamma   90.00
#
_symmetry.space_group_name_H-M   'P 1'
#
loop_
_entity.id
_entity.type
_entity.pdbx_description
1 polymer ?
#
loop_
_entity_poly.entity_id
_entity_poly.type
_entity_poly.pdbx_seq_one_letter_code
_entity_poly.pdbx_strand_id
1 'polypeptide(L)'
;MGREVSESCIDSLLTEIVSTYCNRFYATKPELAARRIEAIGYQVGHQLSERYTMERPRFTDHLEAIKFICKDFWSEVFKKQIDNLKTNHRGTFVLQDNGFRWLSRISVDPSIDSLTENGRLPQDSSAFSENKAAQAMSMHLYFLVES
;
A
#
# COMPACT_ATOMS: atom_id res chain seq x y z
N MET A 1 -29.72 -3.73 1.08
CA MET A 1 -29.07 -4.73 0.21
C MET A 1 -27.87 -4.05 -0.42
N GLY A 2 -26.65 -4.42 0.00
CA GLY A 2 -25.43 -3.84 -0.54
C GLY A 2 -25.21 -4.29 -1.98
N ARG A 3 -24.58 -3.45 -2.81
CA ARG A 3 -24.09 -3.89 -4.12
C ARG A 3 -22.77 -4.63 -3.90
N GLU A 4 -22.65 -5.81 -4.47
CA GLU A 4 -21.43 -6.63 -4.39
C GLU A 4 -20.70 -6.59 -5.73
N VAL A 5 -19.37 -6.59 -5.69
CA VAL A 5 -18.49 -6.60 -6.86
C VAL A 5 -17.38 -7.62 -6.60
N SER A 6 -16.98 -8.36 -7.64
CA SER A 6 -15.85 -9.30 -7.55
C SER A 6 -14.56 -8.56 -7.21
N GLU A 7 -13.76 -9.11 -6.31
CA GLU A 7 -12.44 -8.58 -5.95
C GLU A 7 -11.53 -8.41 -7.18
N SER A 8 -11.61 -9.36 -8.12
CA SER A 8 -10.83 -9.32 -9.36
C SER A 8 -11.10 -8.08 -10.22
N CYS A 9 -12.28 -7.46 -10.10
CA CYS A 9 -12.60 -6.22 -10.81
C CYS A 9 -11.75 -5.05 -10.30
N ILE A 10 -11.51 -4.99 -8.98
CA ILE A 10 -10.66 -3.95 -8.39
C ILE A 10 -9.20 -4.20 -8.76
N ASP A 11 -8.71 -5.43 -8.67
CA ASP A 11 -7.32 -5.77 -9.04
C ASP A 11 -7.03 -5.40 -10.52
N SER A 12 -7.96 -5.74 -11.41
CA SER A 12 -7.85 -5.42 -12.84
C SER A 12 -7.90 -3.92 -13.09
N LEU A 13 -8.80 -3.20 -12.40
CA LEU A 13 -8.90 -1.75 -12.49
C LEU A 13 -7.62 -1.06 -12.02
N LEU A 14 -7.07 -1.46 -10.87
CA LEU A 14 -5.84 -0.89 -10.33
C LEU A 14 -4.65 -1.13 -11.26
N THR A 15 -4.54 -2.34 -11.79
CA THR A 15 -3.48 -2.70 -12.74
C THR A 15 -3.57 -1.86 -14.02
N GLU A 16 -4.78 -1.70 -14.57
CA GLU A 16 -5.00 -0.90 -15.78
C GLU A 16 -4.77 0.60 -15.55
N ILE A 17 -5.15 1.13 -14.39
CA ILE A 17 -4.86 2.51 -14.00
C ILE A 17 -3.34 2.72 -13.98
N VAL A 18 -2.60 1.88 -13.26
CA VAL A 18 -1.14 1.99 -13.16
C VAL A 18 -0.50 1.87 -14.55
N SER A 19 -0.89 0.86 -15.34
CA SER A 19 -0.38 0.66 -16.70
C SER A 19 -0.66 1.88 -17.60
N THR A 20 -1.88 2.42 -17.56
CA THR A 20 -2.27 3.58 -18.37
C THR A 20 -1.46 4.83 -17.99
N TYR A 21 -1.28 5.10 -16.69
CA TYR A 21 -0.51 6.27 -16.26
C TYR A 21 0.99 6.09 -16.53
N CYS A 22 1.55 4.93 -16.20
CA CYS A 22 2.98 4.67 -16.31
C CYS A 22 3.43 4.43 -17.75
N ASN A 23 2.66 3.72 -18.58
CA ASN A 23 3.10 3.29 -19.91
C ASN A 23 2.56 4.15 -21.04
N ARG A 24 1.43 4.85 -20.82
CA ARG A 24 0.75 5.60 -21.89
C ARG A 24 0.79 7.11 -21.68
N PHE A 25 0.33 7.62 -20.55
CA PHE A 25 0.30 9.07 -20.32
C PHE A 25 1.65 9.66 -19.93
N TYR A 26 2.43 8.94 -19.11
CA TYR A 26 3.69 9.42 -18.57
C TYR A 26 4.82 8.40 -18.74
N ALA A 27 4.88 7.73 -19.90
CA ALA A 27 5.89 6.73 -20.27
C ALA A 27 7.34 7.12 -19.93
N THR A 28 7.67 8.41 -20.06
CA THR A 28 9.02 8.93 -19.83
C THR A 28 9.16 9.71 -18.51
N LYS A 29 8.11 9.78 -17.69
CA LYS A 29 8.03 10.62 -16.48
C LYS A 29 7.32 9.89 -15.33
N PRO A 30 7.91 8.83 -14.77
CA PRO A 30 7.28 8.01 -13.73
C PRO A 30 6.87 8.81 -12.48
N GLU A 31 7.63 9.85 -12.12
CA GLU A 31 7.29 10.75 -11.01
C GLU A 31 5.94 11.47 -11.20
N LEU A 32 5.60 11.83 -12.44
CA LEU A 32 4.30 12.45 -12.73
C LEU A 32 3.16 11.42 -12.70
N ALA A 33 3.41 10.19 -13.14
CA ALA A 33 2.46 9.09 -12.98
C ALA A 33 2.16 8.85 -11.50
N ALA A 34 3.21 8.70 -10.67
CA ALA A 34 3.11 8.48 -9.24
C ALA A 34 2.27 9.57 -8.57
N ARG A 35 2.56 10.86 -8.81
CA ARG A 35 1.79 11.98 -8.26
C ARG A 35 0.31 11.98 -8.66
N ARG A 36 0.00 11.58 -9.90
CA ARG A 36 -1.39 11.51 -10.37
C ARG A 36 -2.15 10.36 -9.70
N ILE A 37 -1.51 9.21 -9.57
CA ILE A 37 -2.08 8.05 -8.89
C ILE A 37 -2.28 8.36 -7.39
N GLU A 38 -1.31 9.02 -6.77
CA GLU A 38 -1.41 9.50 -5.39
C GLU A 38 -2.60 10.45 -5.19
N ALA A 39 -2.80 11.41 -6.10
CA ALA A 39 -3.94 12.32 -6.05
C ALA A 39 -5.30 11.59 -6.15
N ILE A 40 -5.38 10.55 -6.97
CA ILE A 40 -6.58 9.68 -7.04
C ILE A 40 -6.78 8.96 -5.70
N GLY A 41 -5.71 8.37 -5.15
CA GLY A 41 -5.74 7.70 -3.85
C GLY A 41 -6.18 8.63 -2.72
N TYR A 42 -5.65 9.85 -2.68
CA TYR A 42 -6.05 10.88 -1.71
C TYR A 42 -7.54 11.20 -1.81
N GLN A 43 -8.05 11.46 -3.02
CA GLN A 43 -9.44 11.82 -3.22
C GLN A 43 -10.39 10.68 -2.78
N VAL A 44 -10.07 9.44 -3.14
CA VAL A 44 -10.86 8.26 -2.74
C VAL A 44 -10.78 8.04 -1.23
N GLY A 45 -9.58 8.10 -0.66
CA GLY A 45 -9.34 7.95 0.78
C GLY A 45 -10.07 9.00 1.61
N HIS A 46 -10.07 10.25 1.17
CA HIS A 46 -10.81 11.35 1.80
C HIS A 46 -12.31 11.06 1.86
N GLN A 47 -12.92 10.74 0.71
CA GLN A 47 -14.37 10.45 0.63
C GLN A 47 -14.76 9.22 1.46
N LEU A 48 -13.93 8.18 1.47
CA LEU A 48 -14.16 7.01 2.31
C LEU A 48 -14.05 7.36 3.80
N SER A 49 -13.06 8.16 4.18
CA SER A 49 -12.87 8.59 5.56
C SER A 49 -14.06 9.39 6.07
N GLU A 50 -14.58 10.33 5.28
CA GLU A 50 -15.81 11.07 5.60
C GLU A 50 -17.00 10.12 5.77
N ARG A 51 -17.19 9.18 4.84
CA ARG A 51 -18.28 8.20 4.92
C ARG A 51 -18.20 7.34 6.18
N TYR A 52 -17.02 6.83 6.54
CA TYR A 52 -16.85 5.95 7.70
C TYR A 52 -16.81 6.69 9.04
N THR A 53 -16.70 8.01 9.03
CA THR A 53 -16.74 8.85 10.23
C THR A 53 -18.04 9.63 10.40
N MET A 54 -18.97 9.53 9.44
CA MET A 54 -20.23 10.28 9.43
C MET A 54 -21.05 10.16 10.73
N GLU A 55 -21.14 8.96 11.30
CA GLU A 55 -21.89 8.68 12.54
C GLU A 55 -21.00 8.67 13.80
N ARG A 56 -19.72 9.03 13.66
CA ARG A 56 -18.76 9.05 14.77
C ARG A 56 -18.65 10.46 15.35
N PRO A 57 -18.46 10.58 16.68
CA PRO A 57 -18.01 11.84 17.27
C PRO A 57 -16.72 12.33 16.59
N ARG A 58 -16.54 13.64 16.49
CA ARG A 58 -15.29 14.22 15.97
C ARG A 58 -14.11 13.75 16.81
N PHE A 59 -13.01 13.43 16.14
CA PHE A 59 -11.76 13.10 16.82
C PHE A 59 -11.30 14.30 17.65
N THR A 60 -11.02 14.02 18.92
CA THR A 60 -10.57 15.03 19.88
C THR A 60 -9.05 15.16 19.89
N ASP A 61 -8.35 14.11 19.50
CA ASP A 61 -6.90 14.09 19.34
C ASP A 61 -6.46 13.21 18.15
N HIS A 62 -5.16 13.29 17.82
CA HIS A 62 -4.56 12.52 16.74
C HIS A 62 -4.49 11.01 17.04
N LEU A 63 -4.44 10.59 18.31
CA LEU A 63 -4.41 9.18 18.66
C LEU A 63 -5.74 8.49 18.35
N GLU A 64 -6.86 9.18 18.54
CA GLU A 64 -8.18 8.69 18.14
C GLU A 64 -8.26 8.49 16.62
N ALA A 65 -7.75 9.46 15.84
CA ALA A 65 -7.69 9.35 14.38
C ALA A 65 -6.81 8.16 13.94
N ILE A 66 -5.63 7.97 14.55
CA ILE A 66 -4.75 6.83 14.26
C ILE A 66 -5.40 5.49 14.63
N LYS A 67 -6.09 5.41 15.78
CA LYS A 67 -6.84 4.20 16.16
C LYS A 67 -7.93 3.87 15.15
N PHE A 68 -8.67 4.89 14.70
CA PHE A 68 -9.68 4.73 13.66
C PHE A 68 -9.06 4.21 12.37
N ILE A 69 -7.94 4.79 11.91
CA ILE A 69 -7.24 4.33 10.70
C ILE A 69 -6.81 2.87 10.85
N CYS A 70 -6.12 2.53 11.94
CA CYS A 70 -5.52 1.20 12.13
C CYS A 70 -6.55 0.07 12.29
N LYS A 71 -7.72 0.37 12.88
CA LYS A 71 -8.71 -0.64 13.24
C LYS A 71 -9.94 -0.59 12.37
N ASP A 72 -10.61 0.54 12.31
CA ASP A 72 -11.92 0.66 11.67
C ASP A 72 -11.76 0.83 10.16
N PHE A 73 -11.04 1.86 9.73
CA PHE A 73 -10.88 2.17 8.32
C PHE A 73 -10.20 1.03 7.56
N TRP A 74 -9.08 0.52 8.11
CA TRP A 74 -8.35 -0.59 7.48
C TRP A 74 -9.20 -1.85 7.37
N SER A 75 -9.97 -2.19 8.41
CA SER A 75 -10.85 -3.37 8.39
C SER A 75 -11.98 -3.22 7.39
N GLU A 76 -12.54 -2.02 7.23
CA GLU A 76 -13.60 -1.79 6.26
C GLU A 76 -13.10 -1.90 4.81
N VAL A 77 -11.93 -1.31 4.51
CA VAL A 77 -11.39 -1.24 3.15
C VAL A 77 -10.65 -2.52 2.74
N PHE A 78 -9.79 -3.06 3.61
CA PHE A 78 -8.88 -4.15 3.28
C PHE A 78 -9.26 -5.49 3.92
N LYS A 79 -10.29 -5.50 4.76
CA LYS A 79 -10.74 -6.68 5.52
C LYS A 79 -9.66 -7.24 6.44
N LYS A 80 -8.77 -6.36 6.94
CA LYS A 80 -7.75 -6.63 7.95
C LYS A 80 -7.44 -5.36 8.76
N GLN A 81 -6.91 -5.52 9.97
CA GLN A 81 -6.33 -4.42 10.74
C GLN A 81 -4.87 -4.20 10.32
N ILE A 82 -4.31 -3.04 10.70
CA ILE A 82 -2.88 -2.78 10.60
C ILE A 82 -2.10 -3.75 11.51
N ASP A 83 -1.03 -4.35 10.99
CA ASP A 83 -0.26 -5.36 11.69
C ASP A 83 0.67 -4.78 12.75
N ASN A 84 1.27 -3.61 12.47
CA ASN A 84 2.15 -2.94 13.41
C ASN A 84 2.01 -1.42 13.32
N LEU A 85 2.00 -0.76 14.47
CA LEU A 85 2.00 0.69 14.61
C LEU A 85 3.22 1.10 15.43
N LYS A 86 4.13 1.85 14.82
CA LYS A 86 5.25 2.50 15.50
C LYS A 86 4.96 3.99 15.61
N THR A 87 5.33 4.59 16.74
CA THR A 87 5.20 6.04 16.97
C THR A 87 6.53 6.59 17.45
N ASN A 88 6.82 7.84 17.17
CA ASN A 88 7.81 8.61 17.91
C ASN A 88 7.10 9.54 18.91
N HIS A 89 7.84 10.09 19.86
CA HIS A 89 7.35 11.09 20.82
C HIS A 89 7.13 12.48 20.18
N ARG A 90 7.32 12.60 18.86
CA ARG A 90 7.20 13.84 18.08
C ARG A 90 5.95 13.88 17.20
N GLY A 91 5.01 12.93 17.37
CA GLY A 91 3.75 12.90 16.63
C GLY A 91 3.81 12.23 15.25
N THR A 92 4.90 11.51 14.92
CA THR A 92 4.99 10.70 13.70
C THR A 92 4.53 9.28 13.97
N PHE A 93 3.60 8.80 13.14
CA PHE A 93 3.11 7.42 13.18
C PHE A 93 3.52 6.68 11.91
N VAL A 94 3.91 5.43 12.09
CA VAL A 94 4.33 4.51 11.03
C VAL A 94 3.45 3.28 11.13
N LEU A 95 2.54 3.13 10.17
CA LEU A 95 1.64 1.99 10.07
C LEU A 95 2.25 0.99 9.10
N GLN A 96 2.32 -0.27 9.51
CA GLN A 96 2.87 -1.37 8.72
C GLN A 96 1.77 -2.38 8.41
N ASP A 97 1.54 -2.61 7.12
CA ASP A 97 0.70 -3.68 6.58
C ASP A 97 1.59 -4.76 5.96
N ASN A 98 1.51 -5.98 6.48
CA ASN A 98 2.16 -7.17 5.94
C ASN A 98 1.20 -7.91 5.02
N GLY A 99 1.62 -8.13 3.77
CA GLY A 99 0.79 -8.80 2.77
C GLY A 99 -0.38 -7.93 2.30
N PHE A 100 -0.08 -6.68 1.96
CA PHE A 100 -1.08 -5.74 1.49
C PHE A 100 -1.84 -6.31 0.28
N ARG A 101 -3.16 -6.45 0.46
CA ARG A 101 -4.01 -7.32 -0.37
C ARG A 101 -3.91 -7.01 -1.86
N TRP A 102 -3.91 -5.74 -2.24
CA TRP A 102 -3.89 -5.31 -3.65
C TRP A 102 -2.53 -5.50 -4.33
N LEU A 103 -1.45 -5.67 -3.58
CA LEU A 103 -0.12 -5.96 -4.13
C LEU A 103 0.24 -7.45 -4.04
N SER A 104 -0.53 -8.25 -3.30
CA SER A 104 -0.25 -9.68 -3.08
C SER A 104 -0.16 -10.52 -4.36
N ARG A 105 -0.78 -10.05 -5.45
CA ARG A 105 -0.82 -10.74 -6.75
C ARG A 105 0.16 -10.17 -7.78
N ILE A 106 0.95 -9.16 -7.40
CA ILE A 106 1.92 -8.54 -8.31
C ILE A 106 3.22 -9.35 -8.27
N SER A 107 3.64 -9.84 -9.44
CA SER A 107 4.96 -10.42 -9.61
C SER A 107 6.01 -9.31 -9.72
N VAL A 108 7.06 -9.39 -8.91
CA VAL A 108 8.23 -8.52 -9.05
C VAL A 108 9.04 -9.00 -10.26
N ASP A 109 9.42 -8.08 -11.15
CA ASP A 109 10.34 -8.37 -12.24
C ASP A 109 11.74 -8.65 -11.67
N PRO A 110 12.31 -9.86 -11.87
CA PRO A 110 13.64 -10.22 -11.37
C PRO A 110 14.76 -9.31 -11.88
N SER A 111 14.53 -8.55 -12.95
CA SER A 111 15.54 -7.65 -13.51
C SER A 111 15.88 -6.45 -12.61
N ILE A 112 14.96 -6.05 -11.70
CA ILE A 112 15.19 -4.92 -10.78
C ILE A 112 16.26 -5.28 -9.72
N ASP A 113 16.33 -6.53 -9.29
CA ASP A 113 17.35 -6.99 -8.34
C ASP A 113 18.76 -7.01 -8.97
N SER A 114 18.86 -7.28 -10.27
CA SER A 114 20.15 -7.41 -10.97
C SER A 114 20.94 -6.09 -11.07
N LEU A 115 20.27 -4.94 -10.96
CA LEU A 115 20.93 -3.63 -10.89
C LEU A 115 21.53 -3.33 -9.51
N THR A 116 21.07 -4.02 -8.46
CA THR A 116 21.60 -3.87 -7.09
C THR A 116 22.69 -4.89 -6.74
N GLU A 117 22.84 -5.96 -7.54
CA GLU A 117 23.72 -7.10 -7.23
C GLU A 117 25.06 -7.09 -8.00
N ASN A 118 25.45 -5.99 -8.67
CA ASN A 118 26.75 -5.85 -9.34
C ASN A 118 27.96 -5.73 -8.36
N GLY A 119 27.82 -6.21 -7.12
CA GLY A 119 28.76 -5.97 -6.03
C GLY A 119 29.24 -7.19 -5.23
N ARG A 120 28.87 -8.44 -5.52
CA ARG A 120 29.45 -9.60 -4.81
C ARG A 120 29.40 -10.93 -5.58
N LEU A 121 30.50 -11.67 -5.44
CA LEU A 121 30.84 -12.98 -6.06
C LEU A 121 29.90 -14.13 -5.63
N PRO A 122 29.87 -15.25 -6.39
CA PRO A 122 28.82 -16.27 -6.28
C PRO A 122 29.13 -17.36 -5.26
N GLN A 123 28.14 -17.77 -4.46
CA GLN A 123 28.09 -19.11 -3.87
C GLN A 123 26.69 -19.54 -3.41
N ASP A 124 26.33 -20.75 -3.85
CA ASP A 124 25.28 -21.69 -3.42
C ASP A 124 23.78 -21.35 -3.54
N SER A 125 23.28 -21.83 -4.67
CA SER A 125 21.94 -22.18 -5.10
C SER A 125 21.21 -23.19 -4.19
N SER A 126 20.04 -22.79 -3.66
CA SER A 126 18.79 -23.59 -3.52
C SER A 126 17.96 -23.21 -2.29
N ALA A 127 18.58 -22.74 -1.19
CA ALA A 127 17.86 -22.26 0.01
C ALA A 127 17.59 -20.74 0.02
N PHE A 128 18.23 -20.00 -0.89
CA PHE A 128 18.08 -18.55 -1.00
C PHE A 128 16.84 -18.10 -1.77
N SER A 129 16.30 -18.93 -2.68
CA SER A 129 15.16 -18.55 -3.53
C SER A 129 13.83 -18.51 -2.77
N GLU A 130 13.63 -19.37 -1.77
CA GLU A 130 12.42 -19.32 -0.92
C GLU A 130 12.43 -18.07 -0.02
N ASN A 131 13.60 -17.66 0.48
CA ASN A 131 13.72 -16.43 1.25
C ASN A 131 13.60 -15.18 0.38
N LYS A 132 14.13 -15.16 -0.86
CA LYS A 132 14.04 -13.99 -1.76
C LYS A 132 12.62 -13.75 -2.25
N ALA A 133 11.83 -14.80 -2.51
CA ALA A 133 10.40 -14.69 -2.81
C ALA A 133 9.60 -14.19 -1.60
N ALA A 134 9.91 -14.65 -0.38
CA ALA A 134 9.31 -14.15 0.85
C ALA A 134 9.69 -12.68 1.12
N GLN A 135 10.92 -12.27 0.78
CA GLN A 135 11.41 -10.90 0.91
C GLN A 135 10.80 -9.96 -0.16
N ALA A 136 10.56 -10.46 -1.37
CA ALA A 136 9.84 -9.77 -2.44
C ALA A 136 8.34 -9.61 -2.13
N MET A 137 7.74 -10.56 -1.41
CA MET A 137 6.38 -10.45 -0.85
C MET A 137 6.33 -9.62 0.44
N SER A 138 7.48 -9.25 1.01
CA SER A 138 7.58 -8.35 2.15
C SER A 138 7.51 -6.90 1.68
N MET A 139 6.49 -6.56 0.88
CA MET A 139 6.15 -5.16 0.62
C MET A 139 5.58 -4.57 1.90
N HIS A 140 6.48 -4.19 2.81
CA HIS A 140 6.13 -3.39 3.98
C HIS A 140 5.71 -2.02 3.47
N LEU A 141 4.41 -1.80 3.36
CA LEU A 141 3.88 -0.47 3.13
C LEU A 141 3.93 0.29 4.44
N TYR A 142 4.76 1.33 4.45
CA TYR A 142 4.85 2.28 5.54
C TYR A 142 3.99 3.49 5.19
N PHE A 143 2.89 3.67 5.93
CA PHE A 143 2.14 4.91 5.86
C PHE A 143 2.66 5.85 6.93
N LEU A 144 3.23 6.96 6.48
CA LEU A 144 3.63 8.06 7.34
C LEU A 144 2.40 8.95 7.54
N VAL A 145 1.95 9.07 8.79
CA VAL A 145 0.97 10.08 9.17
C VAL A 145 1.71 11.15 9.96
N GLU A 146 1.87 12.32 9.34
CA GLU A 146 2.33 13.54 9.99
C GLU A 146 1.13 14.30 10.57
N SER A 147 1.27 14.73 11.82
CA SER A 147 0.32 15.59 12.53
C SER A 147 0.38 17.04 12.07
#